data_AF-A0A1G0Y105-F1
#
_entry.id   AF-A0A1G0Y105-F1
#
_cell.length_a   1.000
_cell.length_b   1.000
_cell.length_c   1.000
_cell.angle_alpha   90.00
_cell.angle_beta   90.00
_cell.angle_gamma   90.00
#
_symmetry.space_group_name_H-M   'P 1'
#
loop_
_entity.id
_entity.type
_entity.pdbx_description
1 polymer ?
#
loop_
_entity_poly.entity_id
_entity_poly.type
_entity_poly.pdbx_seq_one_letter_code
_entity_poly.pdbx_strand_id
1 'polypeptide(L)'
;MNRSSISKWIRKLGLKKGDIVLLHSSIHAVGPVDGGADTVVDAFLDVIGAEGTLVVPTFGKLGIITEIISSRKGAVKSCHPLASVAAIGRKAKKICAAHWEAATGHGEDTPYVRIAEMGGYICLLGVDQDRNTTLHSIEELLRLPYLKKSREITFDTPDGQNIKKSWDFFPGPHRDFIGLDKILRESGKMKTASIGNAVIRLIKSKDMIETVVEHAKKHPDFALCTNPSCLDCTLQRAAITRNRLGKESFKTAASAALAGKYVPEMIENLHRCGIDNVELDYINGRPIQMLPSEKIKQTVSEFSSENIKTISMRLSAFPDDLSEILKTASDAGIPEFVLPFPLRGDISRFLKDAGVMKIRLSFFNNENISSGMIEKTFKDINNPDTSLSFSPAGFTRAGETPFLASFSKTRLRKLMSRIYVEDCLFDGTPTKLANGNSEIKELISILRCSSFSGIVVLGPLNRCTATLEECTSDFVSLLDSM
;
A
#
# COMPACT_ATOMS: atom_id res chain seq x y z
N MET A 1 30.77 15.76 -31.40
CA MET A 1 30.87 14.28 -31.57
C MET A 1 30.17 13.90 -32.85
N ASN A 2 30.78 13.05 -33.68
CA ASN A 2 30.20 12.66 -34.97
C ASN A 2 29.49 11.29 -34.94
N ARG A 3 28.74 11.00 -36.01
CA ARG A 3 27.97 9.76 -36.23
C ARG A 3 28.80 8.49 -36.03
N SER A 4 30.01 8.42 -36.60
CA SER A 4 30.87 7.25 -36.53
C SER A 4 31.31 6.93 -35.09
N SER A 5 31.66 7.96 -34.32
CA SER A 5 32.00 7.82 -32.91
C SER A 5 30.81 7.29 -32.10
N ILE A 6 29.61 7.84 -32.30
CA ILE A 6 28.39 7.38 -31.61
C ILE A 6 28.08 5.91 -31.97
N SER A 7 28.14 5.54 -33.25
CA SER A 7 27.92 4.16 -33.71
C SER A 7 28.91 3.16 -33.09
N LYS A 8 30.19 3.53 -32.93
CA LYS A 8 31.18 2.68 -32.26
C LYS A 8 30.81 2.43 -30.79
N TRP A 9 30.33 3.45 -30.08
CA TRP A 9 29.90 3.33 -28.69
C TRP A 9 28.66 2.44 -28.53
N ILE A 10 27.65 2.64 -29.37
CA ILE A 10 26.43 1.82 -29.39
C ILE A 10 26.78 0.35 -29.61
N ARG A 11 27.72 0.04 -30.52
CA ARG A 11 28.23 -1.34 -30.73
C ARG A 11 28.98 -1.87 -29.50
N LYS A 12 29.83 -1.05 -28.87
CA LYS A 12 30.59 -1.43 -27.66
C LYS A 12 29.67 -1.75 -26.47
N LEU A 13 28.54 -1.06 -26.34
CA LEU A 13 27.51 -1.39 -25.35
C LEU A 13 26.89 -2.78 -25.57
N GLY A 14 26.96 -3.28 -26.80
CA GLY A 14 26.53 -4.63 -27.18
C GLY A 14 25.27 -4.66 -28.04
N LEU A 15 24.79 -3.52 -28.54
CA LEU A 15 23.74 -3.48 -29.55
C LEU A 15 24.25 -3.98 -30.91
N LYS A 16 23.42 -4.75 -31.59
CA LYS A 16 23.72 -5.46 -32.83
C LYS A 16 22.64 -5.19 -33.88
N LYS A 17 22.95 -5.60 -35.12
CA LYS A 17 21.99 -5.59 -36.22
C LYS A 17 20.78 -6.45 -35.86
N GLY A 18 19.57 -5.93 -36.10
CA GLY A 18 18.31 -6.60 -35.79
C GLY A 18 17.71 -6.27 -34.41
N ASP A 19 18.44 -5.55 -33.56
CA ASP A 19 17.94 -5.23 -32.22
C ASP A 19 16.76 -4.24 -32.23
N ILE A 20 15.88 -4.43 -31.26
CA ILE A 20 14.81 -3.49 -30.92
C ILE A 20 15.29 -2.66 -29.73
N VAL A 21 15.17 -1.34 -29.82
CA VAL A 21 15.65 -0.43 -28.77
C VAL A 21 14.58 0.59 -28.42
N LEU A 22 14.07 0.55 -27.20
CA LEU A 22 13.29 1.63 -26.59
C LEU A 22 14.26 2.65 -25.99
N LEU A 23 14.30 3.84 -26.58
CA LEU A 23 15.24 4.89 -26.24
C LEU A 23 14.56 5.98 -25.40
N HIS A 24 15.14 6.25 -24.24
CA HIS A 24 14.89 7.46 -23.45
C HIS A 24 16.19 8.27 -23.46
N SER A 25 16.11 9.58 -23.71
CA SER A 25 17.33 10.35 -23.99
C SER A 25 17.29 11.81 -23.58
N SER A 26 18.45 12.33 -23.18
CA SER A 26 18.73 13.76 -23.07
C SER A 26 19.95 14.11 -23.91
N ILE A 27 19.75 14.76 -25.06
CA ILE A 27 20.87 15.15 -25.94
C ILE A 27 21.80 16.17 -25.27
N HIS A 28 21.26 17.03 -24.39
CA HIS A 28 22.06 18.00 -23.65
C HIS A 28 23.13 17.32 -22.79
N ALA A 29 22.81 16.18 -22.18
CA ALA A 29 23.75 15.41 -21.37
C ALA A 29 24.89 14.82 -22.20
N VAL A 30 24.66 14.55 -23.49
CA VAL A 30 25.67 13.98 -24.40
C VAL A 30 26.77 15.00 -24.72
N GLY A 31 26.43 16.29 -24.72
CA GLY A 31 27.30 17.39 -25.15
C GLY A 31 27.18 17.69 -26.65
N PRO A 32 28.10 18.48 -27.24
CA PRO A 32 28.04 18.86 -28.64
C PRO A 32 28.06 17.65 -29.60
N VAL A 33 27.04 17.54 -30.46
CA VAL A 33 26.93 16.51 -31.50
C VAL A 33 26.85 17.19 -32.87
N ASP A 34 27.72 16.77 -33.78
CA ASP A 34 27.83 17.33 -35.12
C ASP A 34 26.57 16.93 -35.89
N GLY A 35 25.82 17.88 -36.45
CA GLY A 35 24.50 17.60 -37.06
C GLY A 35 23.36 17.36 -36.06
N GLY A 36 23.60 17.61 -34.76
CA GLY A 36 22.56 17.62 -33.74
C GLY A 36 21.92 16.26 -33.48
N ALA A 37 20.62 16.28 -33.16
CA ALA A 37 19.87 15.10 -32.75
C ALA A 37 19.67 14.07 -33.87
N ASP A 38 19.59 14.52 -35.13
CA ASP A 38 19.53 13.61 -36.28
C ASP A 38 20.72 12.67 -36.32
N THR A 39 21.93 13.15 -36.02
CA THR A 39 23.14 12.33 -35.97
C THR A 39 23.07 11.22 -34.93
N VAL A 40 22.41 11.47 -33.79
CA VAL A 40 22.21 10.44 -32.75
C VAL A 40 21.22 9.38 -33.26
N VAL A 41 20.08 9.80 -33.81
CA VAL A 41 19.06 8.89 -34.36
C VAL A 41 19.65 8.02 -35.47
N ASP A 42 20.36 8.66 -36.39
CA ASP A 42 21.05 8.03 -37.50
C ASP A 42 22.08 6.98 -37.05
N ALA A 43 22.86 7.29 -36.02
CA ALA A 43 23.82 6.34 -35.47
C ALA A 43 23.14 5.09 -34.88
N PHE A 44 22.01 5.25 -34.18
CA PHE A 44 21.22 4.10 -33.70
C PHE A 44 20.69 3.26 -34.87
N LEU A 45 20.08 3.91 -35.87
CA LEU A 45 19.52 3.23 -37.05
C LEU A 45 20.60 2.49 -37.86
N ASP A 46 21.81 3.05 -37.99
CA ASP A 46 22.94 2.38 -38.66
C ASP A 46 23.41 1.12 -37.93
N VAL A 47 23.41 1.16 -36.60
CA VAL A 47 23.90 0.02 -35.79
C VAL A 47 22.90 -1.12 -35.80
N ILE A 48 21.61 -0.83 -35.62
CA ILE A 48 20.56 -1.85 -35.62
C ILE A 48 20.17 -2.28 -37.05
N GLY A 49 20.43 -1.44 -38.05
CA GLY A 49 20.20 -1.72 -39.46
C GLY A 49 18.73 -1.92 -39.83
N ALA A 50 18.46 -2.30 -41.10
CA ALA A 50 17.11 -2.42 -41.65
C ALA A 50 16.23 -3.51 -41.00
N GLU A 51 16.84 -4.46 -40.29
CA GLU A 51 16.12 -5.50 -39.52
C GLU A 51 15.81 -5.06 -38.08
N GLY A 52 16.47 -4.00 -37.59
CA GLY A 52 16.26 -3.46 -36.25
C GLY A 52 15.02 -2.58 -36.15
N THR A 53 14.72 -2.13 -34.94
CA THR A 53 13.63 -1.17 -34.70
C THR A 53 13.96 -0.23 -33.55
N LEU A 54 13.95 1.07 -33.81
CA LEU A 54 14.14 2.11 -32.80
C LEU A 54 12.77 2.62 -32.35
N VAL A 55 12.55 2.70 -31.04
CA VAL A 55 11.28 3.06 -30.41
C VAL A 55 11.51 4.19 -29.41
N VAL A 56 10.57 5.13 -29.31
CA VAL A 56 10.57 6.20 -28.30
C VAL A 56 9.17 6.40 -27.72
N PRO A 57 9.03 6.74 -26.43
CA PRO A 57 7.76 7.22 -25.89
C PRO A 57 7.39 8.58 -26.53
N THR A 58 6.09 8.86 -26.69
CA THR A 58 5.57 10.06 -27.39
C THR A 58 4.40 10.72 -26.70
N PHE A 59 4.12 10.35 -25.46
CA PHE A 59 3.11 11.02 -24.65
C PHE A 59 3.69 12.32 -24.08
N GLY A 60 3.24 13.47 -24.60
CA GLY A 60 3.72 14.78 -24.16
C GLY A 60 5.10 15.17 -24.73
N LYS A 61 5.81 16.06 -24.02
CA LYS A 61 7.10 16.64 -24.45
C LYS A 61 8.27 15.86 -23.84
N LEU A 62 8.89 14.98 -24.62
CA LEU A 62 9.93 14.04 -24.15
C LEU A 62 11.31 14.28 -24.80
N GLY A 63 11.51 15.45 -25.42
CA GLY A 63 12.79 15.89 -25.98
C GLY A 63 12.91 15.74 -27.50
N ILE A 64 13.91 16.42 -28.07
CA ILE A 64 14.04 16.60 -29.53
C ILE A 64 14.29 15.29 -30.30
N ILE A 65 15.00 14.32 -29.70
CA ILE A 65 15.24 13.01 -30.34
C ILE A 65 13.91 12.29 -30.58
N THR A 66 13.00 12.35 -29.61
CA THR A 66 11.65 11.77 -29.73
C THR A 66 10.85 12.43 -30.85
N GLU A 67 10.89 13.76 -30.94
CA GLU A 67 10.19 14.53 -31.97
C GLU A 67 10.70 14.20 -33.37
N ILE A 68 12.02 14.10 -33.53
CA ILE A 68 12.66 13.70 -34.80
C ILE A 68 12.21 12.29 -35.19
N ILE A 69 12.38 11.30 -34.32
CA ILE A 69 11.97 9.92 -34.61
C ILE A 69 10.48 9.86 -34.99
N SER A 70 9.63 10.59 -34.26
CA SER A 70 8.19 10.64 -34.49
C SER A 70 7.77 11.31 -35.81
N SER A 71 8.64 12.10 -36.42
CA SER A 71 8.38 12.83 -37.66
C SER A 71 9.08 12.24 -38.89
N ARG A 72 9.99 11.26 -38.70
CA ARG A 72 10.68 10.62 -39.82
C ARG A 72 9.72 9.82 -40.71
N LYS A 73 10.02 9.81 -42.01
CA LYS A 73 9.34 8.96 -42.98
C LYS A 73 9.47 7.49 -42.56
N GLY A 74 8.33 6.79 -42.50
CA GLY A 74 8.26 5.39 -42.08
C GLY A 74 8.13 5.17 -40.58
N ALA A 75 8.06 6.23 -39.77
CA ALA A 75 7.68 6.11 -38.36
C ALA A 75 6.22 5.66 -38.24
N VAL A 76 5.98 4.71 -37.32
CA VAL A 76 4.65 4.25 -36.92
C VAL A 76 4.39 4.73 -35.51
N LYS A 77 3.24 5.33 -35.25
CA LYS A 77 2.82 5.75 -33.91
C LYS A 77 1.76 4.80 -33.38
N SER A 78 1.85 4.45 -32.10
CA SER A 78 0.75 3.76 -31.43
C SER A 78 -0.35 4.75 -31.07
N CYS A 79 -1.61 4.33 -31.23
CA CYS A 79 -2.74 5.13 -30.77
C CYS A 79 -2.92 4.86 -29.26
N HIS A 80 -2.57 5.83 -28.41
CA HIS A 80 -2.88 5.83 -26.98
C HIS A 80 -2.62 7.23 -26.38
N PRO A 81 -3.61 7.91 -25.77
CA PRO A 81 -3.45 9.33 -25.38
C PRO A 81 -2.48 9.56 -24.22
N LEU A 82 -2.21 8.55 -23.38
CA LEU A 82 -1.43 8.69 -22.14
C LEU A 82 -0.08 7.94 -22.14
N ALA A 83 0.20 7.13 -23.16
CA ALA A 83 1.32 6.17 -23.13
C ALA A 83 1.86 5.85 -24.54
N SER A 84 1.50 6.64 -25.55
CA SER A 84 1.88 6.35 -26.94
C SER A 84 3.38 6.21 -27.14
N VAL A 85 3.77 5.42 -28.14
CA VAL A 85 5.15 5.31 -28.63
C VAL A 85 5.20 5.58 -30.13
N ALA A 86 6.37 5.96 -30.63
CA ALA A 86 6.69 5.95 -32.05
C ALA A 86 7.83 4.97 -32.31
N ALA A 87 7.79 4.27 -33.43
CA ALA A 87 8.80 3.30 -33.83
C ALA A 87 9.18 3.43 -35.30
N ILE A 88 10.46 3.23 -35.61
CA ILE A 88 11.00 3.14 -36.98
C ILE A 88 11.73 1.81 -37.12
N GLY A 89 11.40 1.04 -38.16
CA GLY A 89 12.11 -0.20 -38.50
C GLY A 89 11.19 -1.40 -38.71
N ARG A 90 11.79 -2.59 -38.85
CA ARG A 90 11.10 -3.81 -39.32
C ARG A 90 9.88 -4.19 -38.49
N LYS A 91 9.92 -4.00 -37.16
CA LYS A 91 8.87 -4.39 -36.22
C LYS A 91 7.99 -3.24 -35.76
N ALA A 92 8.14 -2.03 -36.31
CA ALA A 92 7.43 -0.82 -35.87
C ALA A 92 5.90 -0.99 -35.83
N LYS A 93 5.30 -1.55 -36.90
CA LYS A 93 3.86 -1.83 -36.96
C LYS A 93 3.39 -2.78 -35.87
N LYS A 94 4.15 -3.86 -35.62
CA LYS A 94 3.79 -4.88 -34.63
C LYS A 94 3.88 -4.32 -33.21
N ILE A 95 4.91 -3.52 -32.90
CA ILE A 95 5.08 -2.90 -31.59
C ILE A 95 3.93 -1.92 -31.31
N CYS A 96 3.56 -1.10 -32.30
CA CYS A 96 2.58 -0.02 -32.12
C CYS A 96 1.11 -0.42 -32.25
N ALA A 97 0.82 -1.65 -32.71
CA ALA A 97 -0.54 -2.11 -33.02
C ALA A 97 -1.47 -2.10 -31.80
N ALA A 98 -2.77 -1.81 -31.98
CA ALA A 98 -3.82 -2.03 -30.98
C ALA A 98 -3.53 -1.49 -29.55
N HIS A 99 -2.67 -0.48 -29.38
CA HIS A 99 -2.29 -0.02 -28.04
C HIS A 99 -3.49 0.56 -27.28
N TRP A 100 -4.37 1.28 -27.98
CA TRP A 100 -5.60 1.83 -27.42
C TRP A 100 -6.58 0.76 -26.94
N GLU A 101 -6.50 -0.47 -27.46
CA GLU A 101 -7.39 -1.58 -27.09
C GLU A 101 -6.96 -2.23 -25.78
N ALA A 102 -5.68 -2.14 -25.40
CA ALA A 102 -5.13 -2.71 -24.18
C ALA A 102 -5.92 -2.29 -22.93
N ALA A 103 -5.98 -3.19 -21.94
CA ALA A 103 -6.71 -2.95 -20.69
C ALA A 103 -6.04 -1.88 -19.82
N THR A 104 -4.71 -1.77 -19.90
CA THR A 104 -3.88 -0.85 -19.14
C THR A 104 -2.95 -0.05 -20.08
N GLY A 105 -2.21 0.94 -19.55
CA GLY A 105 -1.39 1.85 -20.37
C GLY A 105 0.02 1.35 -20.68
N HIS A 106 0.56 0.46 -19.85
CA HIS A 106 1.94 -0.03 -19.91
C HIS A 106 2.07 -1.55 -19.69
N GLY A 107 1.00 -2.25 -19.34
CA GLY A 107 0.97 -3.67 -19.00
C GLY A 107 0.90 -4.61 -20.21
N GLU A 108 0.18 -5.72 -20.05
CA GLU A 108 -0.01 -6.73 -21.10
C GLU A 108 -0.58 -6.10 -22.39
N ASP A 109 -0.18 -6.66 -23.54
CA ASP A 109 -0.57 -6.18 -24.87
C ASP A 109 -0.17 -4.73 -25.22
N THR A 110 0.64 -4.07 -24.40
CA THR A 110 1.17 -2.73 -24.72
C THR A 110 2.52 -2.81 -25.44
N PRO A 111 2.97 -1.73 -26.11
CA PRO A 111 4.29 -1.68 -26.73
C PRO A 111 5.44 -2.03 -25.77
N TYR A 112 5.33 -1.67 -24.49
CA TYR A 112 6.38 -1.88 -23.50
C TYR A 112 6.63 -3.37 -23.22
N VAL A 113 5.57 -4.15 -22.99
CA VAL A 113 5.69 -5.60 -22.79
C VAL A 113 6.05 -6.31 -24.10
N ARG A 114 5.49 -5.89 -25.24
CA ARG A 114 5.85 -6.46 -26.55
C ARG A 114 7.33 -6.30 -26.90
N ILE A 115 7.95 -5.17 -26.55
CA ILE A 115 9.39 -4.97 -26.71
C ILE A 115 10.15 -6.02 -25.91
N ALA A 116 9.74 -6.31 -24.67
CA ALA A 116 10.34 -7.36 -23.85
C ALA A 116 10.18 -8.76 -24.45
N GLU A 117 8.96 -9.12 -24.87
CA GLU A 117 8.66 -10.41 -25.50
C GLU A 117 9.46 -10.65 -26.79
N MET A 118 9.72 -9.59 -27.54
CA MET A 118 10.52 -9.65 -28.78
C MET A 118 12.03 -9.58 -28.53
N GLY A 119 12.47 -9.65 -27.28
CA GLY A 119 13.89 -9.63 -26.91
C GLY A 119 14.56 -8.27 -27.07
N GLY A 120 13.80 -7.18 -27.00
CA GLY A 120 14.29 -5.82 -27.13
C GLY A 120 15.07 -5.30 -25.93
N TYR A 121 15.65 -4.13 -26.10
CA TYR A 121 16.45 -3.42 -25.12
C TYR A 121 15.79 -2.11 -24.72
N ILE A 122 16.03 -1.71 -23.48
CA ILE A 122 15.81 -0.34 -22.99
C ILE A 122 17.16 0.35 -22.97
N CYS A 123 17.23 1.53 -23.56
CA CYS A 123 18.41 2.37 -23.59
C CYS A 123 18.10 3.72 -22.94
N LEU A 124 18.85 4.06 -21.88
CA LEU A 124 18.75 5.33 -21.18
C LEU A 124 20.01 6.14 -21.50
N LEU A 125 19.92 7.10 -22.41
CA LEU A 125 21.03 7.93 -22.88
C LEU A 125 21.03 9.28 -22.16
N GLY A 126 21.92 9.45 -21.18
CA GLY A 126 22.01 10.70 -20.42
C GLY A 126 20.80 10.95 -19.51
N VAL A 127 20.05 9.90 -19.20
CA VAL A 127 18.94 9.88 -18.25
C VAL A 127 19.06 8.64 -17.36
N ASP A 128 18.40 8.67 -16.21
CA ASP A 128 18.34 7.57 -15.24
C ASP A 128 17.01 6.81 -15.34
N GLN A 129 16.75 5.94 -14.36
CA GLN A 129 15.55 5.11 -14.29
C GLN A 129 14.27 5.93 -14.10
N ASP A 130 14.35 7.18 -13.64
CA ASP A 130 13.18 8.06 -13.47
C ASP A 130 12.55 8.47 -14.82
N ARG A 131 13.25 8.22 -15.93
CA ARG A 131 12.71 8.39 -17.28
C ARG A 131 12.32 7.08 -17.95
N ASN A 132 12.52 5.94 -17.29
CA ASN A 132 12.27 4.61 -17.85
C ASN A 132 10.79 4.22 -17.70
N THR A 133 9.99 4.52 -18.72
CA THR A 133 8.54 4.26 -18.72
C THR A 133 8.18 2.78 -18.58
N THR A 134 9.06 1.86 -18.96
CA THR A 134 8.80 0.41 -18.82
C THR A 134 8.65 -0.01 -17.36
N LEU A 135 9.12 0.79 -16.40
CA LEU A 135 8.96 0.47 -14.99
C LEU A 135 7.50 0.53 -14.53
N HIS A 136 6.66 1.34 -15.19
CA HIS A 136 5.22 1.34 -14.95
C HIS A 136 4.54 0.03 -15.38
N SER A 137 5.10 -0.68 -16.37
CA SER A 137 4.61 -2.01 -16.75
C SER A 137 4.61 -2.96 -15.56
N ILE A 138 5.61 -2.86 -14.67
CA ILE A 138 5.72 -3.76 -13.51
C ILE A 138 4.62 -3.47 -12.49
N GLU A 139 4.32 -2.19 -12.24
CA GLU A 139 3.21 -1.81 -11.36
C GLU A 139 1.88 -2.39 -11.88
N GLU A 140 1.61 -2.21 -13.18
CA GLU A 140 0.38 -2.67 -13.84
C GLU A 140 0.28 -4.20 -13.92
N LEU A 141 1.38 -4.90 -14.25
CA LEU A 141 1.45 -6.37 -14.29
C LEU A 141 1.17 -6.98 -12.91
N LEU A 142 1.63 -6.34 -11.83
CA LEU A 142 1.39 -6.78 -10.46
C LEU A 142 0.04 -6.31 -9.91
N ARG A 143 -0.69 -5.46 -10.66
CA ARG A 143 -1.98 -4.87 -10.23
C ARG A 143 -1.89 -4.28 -8.83
N LEU A 144 -0.85 -3.48 -8.59
CA LEU A 144 -0.58 -2.96 -7.26
C LEU A 144 -1.77 -2.16 -6.72
N PRO A 145 -2.10 -2.31 -5.43
CA PRO A 145 -3.39 -1.87 -4.87
C PRO A 145 -3.56 -0.35 -4.81
N TYR A 146 -2.48 0.41 -5.00
CA TYR A 146 -2.51 1.86 -5.02
C TYR A 146 -2.77 2.45 -6.40
N LEU A 147 -2.76 1.63 -7.46
CA LEU A 147 -3.02 2.08 -8.82
C LEU A 147 -4.51 2.37 -9.00
N LYS A 148 -4.81 3.41 -9.77
CA LYS A 148 -6.18 3.91 -9.95
C LYS A 148 -6.58 3.82 -11.40
N LYS A 149 -7.87 3.97 -11.67
CA LYS A 149 -8.33 4.18 -13.04
C LYS A 149 -7.85 5.54 -13.55
N SER A 150 -7.36 5.59 -14.78
CA SER A 150 -7.00 6.85 -15.42
C SER A 150 -8.22 7.76 -15.54
N ARG A 151 -8.00 9.06 -15.77
CA ARG A 151 -9.06 9.93 -16.27
C ARG A 151 -9.63 9.36 -17.57
N GLU A 152 -10.91 9.59 -17.79
CA GLU A 152 -11.58 9.22 -19.03
C GLU A 152 -11.23 10.23 -20.13
N ILE A 153 -10.84 9.74 -21.31
CA ILE A 153 -10.32 10.55 -22.42
C ILE A 153 -11.01 10.16 -23.70
N THR A 154 -11.42 11.18 -24.46
CA THR A 154 -11.93 11.04 -25.82
C THR A 154 -10.78 11.16 -26.83
N PHE A 155 -10.69 10.24 -27.79
CA PHE A 155 -9.67 10.24 -28.84
C PHE A 155 -10.14 9.48 -30.08
N ASP A 156 -9.46 9.70 -31.20
CA ASP A 156 -9.74 9.01 -32.46
C ASP A 156 -8.93 7.72 -32.58
N THR A 157 -9.61 6.63 -32.87
CA THR A 157 -9.01 5.32 -33.11
C THR A 157 -8.46 5.22 -34.54
N PRO A 158 -7.56 4.25 -34.81
CA PRO A 158 -7.01 4.07 -36.16
C PRO A 158 -8.04 3.77 -37.26
N ASP A 159 -9.22 3.23 -36.90
CA ASP A 159 -10.34 2.97 -37.80
C ASP A 159 -11.30 4.17 -37.95
N GLY A 160 -10.94 5.33 -37.39
CA GLY A 160 -11.67 6.58 -37.58
C GLY A 160 -12.87 6.78 -36.65
N GLN A 161 -12.99 5.95 -35.60
CA GLN A 161 -14.03 6.13 -34.59
C GLN A 161 -13.55 7.12 -33.52
N ASN A 162 -14.47 7.95 -33.02
CA ASN A 162 -14.21 8.78 -31.85
C ASN A 162 -14.74 8.04 -30.62
N ILE A 163 -13.84 7.59 -29.75
CA ILE A 163 -14.22 6.80 -28.57
C ILE A 163 -13.80 7.51 -27.29
N LYS A 164 -14.48 7.13 -26.20
CA LYS A 164 -14.18 7.60 -24.84
C LYS A 164 -13.76 6.40 -23.98
N LYS A 165 -12.54 6.42 -23.44
CA LYS A 165 -11.98 5.29 -22.67
C LYS A 165 -11.17 5.78 -21.46
N SER A 166 -11.12 4.91 -20.45
CA SER A 166 -10.20 4.99 -19.31
C SER A 166 -9.48 3.64 -19.16
N TRP A 167 -8.30 3.66 -18.54
CA TRP A 167 -7.45 2.49 -18.34
C TRP A 167 -7.32 2.17 -16.86
N ASP A 168 -7.45 0.90 -16.52
CA ASP A 168 -7.29 0.44 -15.14
C ASP A 168 -5.81 0.38 -14.76
N PHE A 169 -5.55 0.38 -13.45
CA PHE A 169 -4.20 0.28 -12.87
C PHE A 169 -3.22 1.36 -13.35
N PHE A 170 -3.69 2.54 -13.72
CA PHE A 170 -2.84 3.61 -14.19
C PHE A 170 -1.95 4.19 -13.06
N PRO A 171 -0.64 4.38 -13.29
CA PRO A 171 0.28 4.95 -12.31
C PRO A 171 -0.07 6.37 -11.88
N GLY A 172 0.25 6.69 -10.62
CA GLY A 172 0.13 8.03 -10.05
C GLY A 172 1.19 9.01 -10.58
N PRO A 173 1.08 10.30 -10.21
CA PRO A 173 1.93 11.36 -10.76
C PRO A 173 3.37 11.33 -10.26
N HIS A 174 3.62 10.83 -9.06
CA HIS A 174 4.95 10.80 -8.46
C HIS A 174 5.49 9.37 -8.33
N ARG A 175 6.71 9.14 -8.81
CA ARG A 175 7.46 7.88 -8.69
C ARG A 175 8.90 8.17 -8.32
N ASP A 176 9.51 7.21 -7.63
CA ASP A 176 10.93 7.19 -7.36
C ASP A 176 11.51 5.88 -7.92
N PHE A 177 11.97 5.94 -9.16
CA PHE A 177 12.63 4.81 -9.80
C PHE A 177 14.15 4.84 -9.66
N ILE A 178 14.71 5.90 -9.07
CA ILE A 178 16.16 6.12 -8.99
C ILE A 178 16.81 4.98 -8.20
N GLY A 179 16.18 4.52 -7.11
CA GLY A 179 16.66 3.41 -6.29
C GLY A 179 16.84 2.09 -7.04
N LEU A 180 16.08 1.87 -8.12
CA LEU A 180 16.15 0.64 -8.92
C LEU A 180 17.45 0.53 -9.75
N ASP A 181 18.15 1.64 -9.97
CA ASP A 181 19.43 1.64 -10.69
C ASP A 181 20.46 0.73 -9.99
N LYS A 182 20.52 0.80 -8.65
CA LYS A 182 21.41 -0.05 -7.85
C LYS A 182 21.06 -1.53 -8.01
N ILE A 183 19.78 -1.87 -7.92
CA ILE A 183 19.28 -3.26 -8.04
C ILE A 183 19.63 -3.83 -9.42
N LEU A 184 19.39 -3.08 -10.49
CA LEU A 184 19.67 -3.51 -11.86
C LEU A 184 21.16 -3.61 -12.18
N ARG A 185 21.99 -2.79 -11.52
CA ARG A 185 23.45 -2.86 -11.63
C ARG A 185 23.99 -4.09 -10.90
N GLU A 186 23.55 -4.32 -9.67
CA GLU A 186 24.00 -5.43 -8.83
C GLU A 186 23.53 -6.79 -9.36
N SER A 187 22.41 -6.86 -10.09
CA SER A 187 21.97 -8.07 -10.77
C SER A 187 22.83 -8.47 -11.99
N GLY A 188 23.73 -7.58 -12.44
CA GLY A 188 24.55 -7.78 -13.65
C GLY A 188 23.76 -7.71 -14.97
N LYS A 189 22.47 -7.34 -14.93
CA LYS A 189 21.59 -7.27 -16.10
C LYS A 189 21.66 -5.95 -16.85
N MET A 190 22.15 -4.89 -16.20
CA MET A 190 22.36 -3.58 -16.80
C MET A 190 23.84 -3.35 -17.16
N LYS A 191 24.07 -2.90 -18.39
CA LYS A 191 25.38 -2.41 -18.83
C LYS A 191 25.40 -0.89 -18.77
N THR A 192 26.51 -0.33 -18.31
CA THR A 192 26.74 1.12 -18.27
C THR A 192 28.01 1.50 -19.03
N ALA A 193 27.99 2.63 -19.72
CA ALA A 193 29.18 3.25 -20.31
C ALA A 193 29.03 4.78 -20.33
N SER A 194 30.07 5.47 -20.80
CA SER A 194 30.05 6.92 -21.03
C SER A 194 30.10 7.23 -22.53
N ILE A 195 29.30 8.20 -22.98
CA ILE A 195 29.31 8.73 -24.36
C ILE A 195 29.30 10.26 -24.28
N GLY A 196 30.41 10.89 -24.70
CA GLY A 196 30.62 12.31 -24.44
C GLY A 196 30.55 12.57 -22.93
N ASN A 197 29.64 13.46 -22.52
CA ASN A 197 29.40 13.76 -21.11
C ASN A 197 28.27 12.92 -20.48
N ALA A 198 27.60 12.06 -21.25
CA ALA A 198 26.46 11.29 -20.79
C ALA A 198 26.87 9.92 -20.26
N VAL A 199 26.22 9.48 -19.20
CA VAL A 199 26.12 8.06 -18.84
C VAL A 199 25.02 7.43 -19.67
N ILE A 200 25.30 6.28 -20.27
CA ILE A 200 24.34 5.47 -21.01
C ILE A 200 24.15 4.13 -20.30
N ARG A 201 22.90 3.70 -20.20
CA ARG A 201 22.49 2.41 -19.65
C ARG A 201 21.82 1.59 -20.74
N LEU A 202 22.15 0.31 -20.81
CA LEU A 202 21.54 -0.65 -21.72
C LEU A 202 21.11 -1.89 -20.96
N ILE A 203 19.84 -2.26 -21.08
CA ILE A 203 19.22 -3.35 -20.31
C ILE A 203 18.34 -4.16 -21.26
N LYS A 204 18.39 -5.49 -21.19
CA LYS A 204 17.37 -6.32 -21.85
C LYS A 204 16.03 -6.06 -21.16
N SER A 205 15.02 -5.69 -21.95
CA SER A 205 13.73 -5.27 -21.38
C SER A 205 13.07 -6.39 -20.56
N LYS A 206 13.19 -7.64 -21.01
CA LYS A 206 12.69 -8.82 -20.29
C LYS A 206 13.42 -9.02 -18.96
N ASP A 207 14.76 -9.05 -18.98
CA ASP A 207 15.58 -9.18 -17.77
C ASP A 207 15.28 -8.08 -16.75
N MET A 208 15.02 -6.84 -17.19
CA MET A 208 14.64 -5.75 -16.30
C MET A 208 13.29 -6.02 -15.62
N ILE A 209 12.26 -6.37 -16.42
CA ILE A 209 10.92 -6.66 -15.90
C ILE A 209 10.99 -7.82 -14.90
N GLU A 210 11.64 -8.93 -15.25
CA GLU A 210 11.77 -10.10 -14.36
C GLU A 210 12.48 -9.74 -13.05
N THR A 211 13.64 -9.07 -13.14
CA THR A 211 14.42 -8.66 -11.96
C THR A 211 13.60 -7.77 -11.01
N VAL A 212 12.92 -6.76 -11.56
CA VAL A 212 12.18 -5.80 -10.73
C VAL A 212 10.85 -6.38 -10.27
N VAL A 213 10.20 -7.28 -11.01
CA VAL A 213 9.02 -8.04 -10.55
C VAL A 213 9.36 -8.88 -9.32
N GLU A 214 10.51 -9.57 -9.32
CA GLU A 214 10.95 -10.36 -8.16
C GLU A 214 11.19 -9.48 -6.92
N HIS A 215 11.75 -8.28 -7.12
CA HIS A 215 11.91 -7.29 -6.06
C HIS A 215 10.57 -6.73 -5.57
N ALA A 216 9.70 -6.30 -6.50
CA ALA A 216 8.41 -5.68 -6.22
C ALA A 216 7.41 -6.61 -5.52
N LYS A 217 7.51 -7.93 -5.75
CA LYS A 217 6.72 -8.92 -4.99
C LYS A 217 7.02 -8.91 -3.49
N LYS A 218 8.25 -8.53 -3.10
CA LYS A 218 8.68 -8.41 -1.70
C LYS A 218 8.53 -6.98 -1.18
N HIS A 219 8.67 -6.00 -2.07
CA HIS A 219 8.61 -4.57 -1.79
C HIS A 219 7.58 -3.91 -2.72
N PRO A 220 6.27 -4.07 -2.46
CA PRO A 220 5.22 -3.53 -3.34
C PRO A 220 5.25 -2.00 -3.45
N ASP A 221 5.94 -1.32 -2.54
CA ASP A 221 6.19 0.12 -2.52
C ASP A 221 7.47 0.54 -3.27
N PHE A 222 8.13 -0.36 -4.01
CA PHE A 222 9.42 -0.11 -4.70
C PHE A 222 9.50 1.15 -5.56
N ALA A 223 8.34 1.66 -6.02
CA ALA A 223 8.22 2.81 -6.91
C ALA A 223 7.85 4.10 -6.17
N LEU A 224 7.69 4.05 -4.85
CA LEU A 224 7.26 5.16 -4.01
C LEU A 224 8.47 5.73 -3.27
N CYS A 225 8.62 7.06 -3.28
CA CYS A 225 9.70 7.72 -2.52
C CYS A 225 9.54 7.46 -1.02
N THR A 226 10.60 7.57 -0.23
CA THR A 226 10.56 7.40 1.24
C THR A 226 10.31 8.70 2.01
N ASN A 227 10.09 9.83 1.31
CA ASN A 227 9.85 11.12 1.96
C ASN A 227 8.51 11.09 2.75
N PRO A 228 8.52 11.23 4.08
CA PRO A 228 7.29 11.18 4.88
C PRO A 228 6.34 12.36 4.62
N SER A 229 6.86 13.46 4.04
CA SER A 229 6.08 14.64 3.66
C SER A 229 5.44 14.51 2.27
N CYS A 230 5.72 13.44 1.52
CA CYS A 230 5.06 13.20 0.24
C CYS A 230 3.70 12.56 0.47
N LEU A 231 2.63 13.38 0.49
CA LEU A 231 1.27 12.90 0.73
C LEU A 231 0.84 11.81 -0.26
N ASP A 232 1.16 11.97 -1.55
CA ASP A 232 0.79 11.00 -2.59
C ASP A 232 1.41 9.61 -2.31
N CYS A 233 2.72 9.53 -2.09
CA CYS A 233 3.39 8.26 -1.79
C CYS A 233 2.94 7.67 -0.45
N THR A 234 2.65 8.49 0.55
CA THR A 234 2.13 8.02 1.85
C THR A 234 0.75 7.39 1.71
N LEU A 235 -0.18 8.01 0.98
CA LEU A 235 -1.50 7.42 0.73
C LEU A 235 -1.44 6.16 -0.15
N GLN A 236 -0.48 6.10 -1.10
CA GLN A 236 -0.26 4.90 -1.89
C GLN A 236 0.31 3.75 -1.03
N ARG A 237 1.25 4.03 -0.10
CA ARG A 237 1.68 3.04 0.92
C ARG A 237 0.52 2.59 1.81
N ALA A 238 -0.34 3.51 2.23
CA ALA A 238 -1.54 3.16 2.99
C ALA A 238 -2.47 2.20 2.24
N ALA A 239 -2.61 2.33 0.91
CA ALA A 239 -3.39 1.39 0.10
C ALA A 239 -2.76 -0.01 0.04
N ILE A 240 -1.42 -0.11 0.06
CA ILE A 240 -0.71 -1.39 0.19
C ILE A 240 -1.04 -2.03 1.54
N THR A 241 -0.91 -1.27 2.63
CA THR A 241 -1.22 -1.74 3.98
C THR A 241 -2.67 -2.20 4.10
N ARG A 242 -3.63 -1.40 3.63
CA ARG A 242 -5.05 -1.74 3.63
C ARG A 242 -5.31 -3.05 2.89
N ASN A 243 -4.75 -3.21 1.69
CA ASN A 243 -4.88 -4.44 0.91
C ASN A 243 -4.25 -5.65 1.61
N ARG A 244 -3.11 -5.47 2.29
CA ARG A 244 -2.45 -6.53 3.03
C ARG A 244 -3.26 -6.98 4.24
N LEU A 245 -3.77 -6.04 5.03
CA LEU A 245 -4.62 -6.31 6.19
C LEU A 245 -5.96 -6.93 5.77
N GLY A 246 -6.53 -6.50 4.64
CA GLY A 246 -7.78 -7.04 4.09
C GLY A 246 -7.71 -8.50 3.62
N LYS A 247 -6.52 -9.11 3.56
CA LYS A 247 -6.34 -10.54 3.28
C LYS A 247 -6.47 -11.43 4.52
N GLU A 248 -6.44 -10.83 5.71
CA GLU A 248 -6.63 -11.58 6.96
C GLU A 248 -8.12 -11.89 7.18
N SER A 249 -8.39 -12.94 7.96
CA SER A 249 -9.77 -13.38 8.27
C SER A 249 -10.50 -12.44 9.26
N PHE A 250 -9.74 -11.60 9.98
CA PHE A 250 -10.23 -10.64 10.95
C PHE A 250 -10.26 -9.21 10.39
N LYS A 251 -10.95 -8.32 11.11
CA LYS A 251 -10.94 -6.88 10.81
C LYS A 251 -9.90 -6.17 11.68
N THR A 252 -9.06 -5.36 11.06
CA THR A 252 -8.13 -4.48 11.79
C THR A 252 -8.78 -3.15 12.13
N ALA A 253 -8.57 -2.68 13.35
CA ALA A 253 -8.95 -1.35 13.83
C ALA A 253 -7.83 -0.72 14.65
N ALA A 254 -7.94 0.57 14.95
CA ALA A 254 -7.06 1.25 15.89
C ALA A 254 -7.87 1.88 17.03
N SER A 255 -7.26 1.95 18.22
CA SER A 255 -7.74 2.79 19.31
C SER A 255 -7.65 4.27 18.90
N ALA A 256 -8.69 5.06 19.19
CA ALA A 256 -8.66 6.50 18.96
C ALA A 256 -7.54 7.18 19.75
N ALA A 257 -7.25 6.72 20.97
CA ALA A 257 -6.14 7.19 21.80
C ALA A 257 -4.75 6.97 21.16
N LEU A 258 -4.60 5.95 20.32
CA LEU A 258 -3.39 5.71 19.53
C LEU A 258 -3.39 6.52 18.22
N ALA A 259 -4.56 6.71 17.62
CA ALA A 259 -4.69 7.40 16.35
C ALA A 259 -4.39 8.91 16.43
N GLY A 260 -4.63 9.56 17.57
CA GLY A 260 -4.30 10.97 17.75
C GLY A 260 -4.97 11.59 18.97
N LYS A 261 -4.80 12.90 19.14
CA LYS A 261 -5.44 13.65 20.23
C LYS A 261 -6.76 14.27 19.80
N TYR A 262 -6.82 14.82 18.59
CA TYR A 262 -8.01 15.50 18.05
C TYR A 262 -8.54 14.74 16.82
N VAL A 263 -9.84 14.86 16.52
CA VAL A 263 -10.49 14.12 15.43
C VAL A 263 -9.82 14.31 14.06
N PRO A 264 -9.45 15.53 13.62
CA PRO A 264 -8.77 15.70 12.33
C PRO A 264 -7.42 14.98 12.25
N GLU A 265 -6.64 15.02 13.34
CA GLU A 265 -5.36 14.31 13.45
C GLU A 265 -5.56 12.78 13.39
N MET A 266 -6.58 12.27 14.10
CA MET A 266 -6.94 10.85 14.08
C MET A 266 -7.28 10.39 12.66
N ILE A 267 -8.12 11.16 11.95
CA ILE A 267 -8.52 10.89 10.56
C ILE A 267 -7.29 10.83 9.65
N GLU A 268 -6.42 11.84 9.73
CA GLU A 268 -5.20 11.90 8.93
C GLU A 268 -4.30 10.68 9.19
N ASN A 269 -4.04 10.35 10.46
CA ASN A 269 -3.19 9.22 10.83
C ASN A 269 -3.78 7.87 10.40
N LEU A 270 -5.09 7.68 10.55
CA LEU A 270 -5.80 6.47 10.09
C LEU A 270 -5.67 6.30 8.57
N HIS A 271 -5.84 7.38 7.81
CA HIS A 271 -5.63 7.36 6.36
C HIS A 271 -4.19 7.08 5.96
N ARG A 272 -3.20 7.69 6.63
CA ARG A 272 -1.77 7.45 6.38
C ARG A 272 -1.36 6.00 6.69
N CYS A 273 -2.05 5.35 7.63
CA CYS A 273 -1.78 3.96 8.02
C CYS A 273 -2.61 2.93 7.23
N GLY A 274 -3.64 3.35 6.49
CA GLY A 274 -4.51 2.43 5.75
C GLY A 274 -5.48 1.65 6.64
N ILE A 275 -5.90 2.24 7.76
CA ILE A 275 -6.84 1.65 8.72
C ILE A 275 -8.18 2.37 8.61
N ASP A 276 -9.23 1.62 8.26
CA ASP A 276 -10.57 2.19 8.02
C ASP A 276 -11.55 1.94 9.18
N ASN A 277 -11.07 1.38 10.31
CA ASN A 277 -11.91 1.10 11.49
C ASN A 277 -11.30 1.72 12.76
N VAL A 278 -12.13 2.34 13.59
CA VAL A 278 -11.72 2.96 14.85
C VAL A 278 -12.55 2.48 16.03
N GLU A 279 -11.89 2.18 17.15
CA GLU A 279 -12.49 2.02 18.47
C GLU A 279 -12.39 3.37 19.22
N LEU A 280 -13.53 3.97 19.56
CA LEU A 280 -13.55 5.22 20.30
C LEU A 280 -13.39 4.95 21.79
N ASP A 281 -12.25 5.37 22.34
CA ASP A 281 -11.93 5.27 23.77
C ASP A 281 -11.59 6.64 24.39
N TYR A 282 -10.93 7.50 23.63
CA TYR A 282 -10.56 8.86 24.04
C TYR A 282 -10.74 9.87 22.90
N ILE A 283 -11.13 11.08 23.26
CA ILE A 283 -11.07 12.25 22.38
C ILE A 283 -10.60 13.45 23.20
N ASN A 284 -9.68 14.26 22.67
CA ASN A 284 -9.11 15.44 23.33
C ASN A 284 -8.51 15.12 24.71
N GLY A 285 -7.95 13.92 24.88
CA GLY A 285 -7.38 13.45 26.14
C GLY A 285 -8.42 13.13 27.23
N ARG A 286 -9.71 13.11 26.90
CA ARG A 286 -10.78 12.71 27.84
C ARG A 286 -11.35 11.34 27.46
N PRO A 287 -11.64 10.48 28.44
CA PRO A 287 -12.37 9.23 28.19
C PRO A 287 -13.71 9.52 27.51
N ILE A 288 -14.07 8.66 26.55
CA ILE A 288 -15.25 8.87 25.71
C ILE A 288 -16.54 9.01 26.52
N GLN A 289 -16.70 8.27 27.62
CA GLN A 289 -17.89 8.33 28.48
C GLN A 289 -18.05 9.65 29.23
N MET A 290 -17.03 10.51 29.27
CA MET A 290 -17.09 11.82 29.91
C MET A 290 -17.47 12.94 28.95
N LEU A 291 -17.70 12.63 27.67
CA LEU A 291 -18.01 13.63 26.66
C LEU A 291 -19.53 13.78 26.49
N PRO A 292 -20.00 15.00 26.17
CA PRO A 292 -21.41 15.21 25.84
C PRO A 292 -21.85 14.36 24.64
N SER A 293 -23.08 13.88 24.68
CA SER A 293 -23.69 13.04 23.64
C SER A 293 -23.57 13.63 22.24
N GLU A 294 -23.78 14.94 22.11
CA GLU A 294 -23.64 15.66 20.83
C GLU A 294 -22.20 15.61 20.30
N LYS A 295 -21.19 15.66 21.17
CA LYS A 295 -19.80 15.60 20.74
C LYS A 295 -19.43 14.22 20.21
N ILE A 296 -19.94 13.15 20.83
CA ILE A 296 -19.76 11.77 20.38
C ILE A 296 -20.39 11.59 19.00
N LYS A 297 -21.66 11.99 18.83
CA LYS A 297 -22.38 11.94 17.54
C LYS A 297 -21.65 12.69 16.44
N GLN A 298 -21.18 13.90 16.74
CA GLN A 298 -20.39 14.72 15.81
C GLN A 298 -19.12 13.97 15.36
N THR A 299 -18.36 13.42 16.31
CA THR A 299 -17.12 12.68 15.98
C THR A 299 -17.38 11.45 15.12
N VAL A 300 -18.43 10.68 15.40
CA VAL A 300 -18.80 9.53 14.55
C VAL A 300 -19.18 9.97 13.14
N SER A 301 -19.89 11.09 13.01
CA SER A 301 -20.22 11.68 11.71
C SER A 301 -18.97 12.13 10.95
N GLU A 302 -18.01 12.78 11.61
CA GLU A 302 -16.74 13.21 11.01
C GLU A 302 -15.91 12.02 10.49
N PHE A 303 -15.80 10.93 11.28
CA PHE A 303 -15.16 9.71 10.80
C PHE A 303 -15.89 9.10 9.60
N SER A 304 -17.23 9.06 9.67
CA SER A 304 -18.04 8.46 8.60
C SER A 304 -17.95 9.24 7.28
N SER A 305 -17.86 10.58 7.32
CA SER A 305 -17.67 11.40 6.11
C SER A 305 -16.33 11.14 5.42
N GLU A 306 -15.34 10.65 6.17
CA GLU A 306 -14.02 10.28 5.68
C GLU A 306 -13.87 8.76 5.43
N ASN A 307 -14.98 8.02 5.36
CA ASN A 307 -15.01 6.57 5.17
C ASN A 307 -14.29 5.75 6.27
N ILE A 308 -14.17 6.31 7.48
CA ILE A 308 -13.66 5.62 8.65
C ILE A 308 -14.85 5.14 9.49
N LYS A 309 -14.91 3.83 9.76
CA LYS A 309 -16.00 3.22 10.52
C LYS A 309 -15.70 3.22 12.00
N THR A 310 -16.56 3.87 12.79
CA THR A 310 -16.60 3.64 14.23
C THR A 310 -17.19 2.26 14.54
N ILE A 311 -16.36 1.32 14.98
CA ILE A 311 -16.78 -0.08 15.21
C ILE A 311 -17.26 -0.36 16.64
N SER A 312 -16.87 0.48 17.60
CA SER A 312 -17.23 0.31 19.00
C SER A 312 -16.81 1.50 19.85
N MET A 313 -17.38 1.59 21.04
CA MET A 313 -17.00 2.53 22.08
C MET A 313 -16.44 1.78 23.29
N ARG A 314 -15.18 2.02 23.64
CA ARG A 314 -14.52 1.39 24.80
C ARG A 314 -14.49 2.36 25.97
N LEU A 315 -15.10 1.96 27.08
CA LEU A 315 -15.17 2.80 28.27
C LEU A 315 -14.00 2.47 29.20
N SER A 316 -13.41 3.49 29.83
CA SER A 316 -12.36 3.26 30.84
C SER A 316 -12.92 2.90 32.23
N ALA A 317 -14.21 3.15 32.47
CA ALA A 317 -14.91 2.82 33.71
C ALA A 317 -16.40 2.54 33.42
N PHE A 318 -17.08 1.88 34.35
CA PHE A 318 -18.54 1.78 34.34
C PHE A 318 -19.16 3.15 34.62
N PRO A 319 -20.03 3.67 33.73
CA PRO A 319 -20.76 4.90 33.98
C PRO A 319 -21.90 4.68 34.99
N ASP A 320 -22.26 5.73 35.72
CA ASP A 320 -23.34 5.70 36.72
C ASP A 320 -24.73 5.60 36.07
N ASP A 321 -24.93 6.29 34.94
CA ASP A 321 -26.12 6.13 34.08
C ASP A 321 -25.74 5.47 32.75
N LEU A 322 -26.18 4.24 32.60
CA LEU A 322 -25.94 3.43 31.43
C LEU A 322 -26.96 3.67 30.30
N SER A 323 -28.12 4.24 30.62
CA SER A 323 -29.23 4.40 29.66
C SER A 323 -28.95 5.52 28.67
N GLU A 324 -28.43 6.65 29.15
CA GLU A 324 -28.10 7.79 28.31
C GLU A 324 -26.99 7.45 27.31
N ILE A 325 -25.91 6.81 27.77
CA ILE A 325 -24.77 6.49 26.91
C ILE A 325 -25.11 5.42 25.86
N LEU A 326 -25.94 4.43 26.21
CA LEU A 326 -26.45 3.44 25.24
C LEU A 326 -27.31 4.11 24.17
N LYS A 327 -28.19 5.04 24.57
CA LYS A 327 -29.00 5.82 23.63
C LYS A 327 -28.12 6.64 22.69
N THR A 328 -27.11 7.32 23.22
CA THR A 328 -26.15 8.09 22.41
C THR A 328 -25.43 7.22 21.40
N ALA A 329 -24.97 6.05 21.80
CA ALA A 329 -24.33 5.09 20.90
C ALA A 329 -25.29 4.55 19.83
N SER A 330 -26.53 4.22 20.21
CA SER A 330 -27.58 3.76 19.29
C SER A 330 -27.89 4.84 18.24
N ASP A 331 -28.12 6.07 18.68
CA ASP A 331 -28.37 7.23 17.82
C ASP A 331 -27.19 7.52 16.88
N ALA A 332 -25.95 7.30 17.34
CA ALA A 332 -24.73 7.46 16.55
C ALA A 332 -24.42 6.24 15.64
N GLY A 333 -25.18 5.15 15.74
CA GLY A 333 -24.94 3.93 14.96
C GLY A 333 -23.73 3.10 15.41
N ILE A 334 -23.28 3.26 16.66
CA ILE A 334 -22.18 2.48 17.23
C ILE A 334 -22.70 1.09 17.65
N PRO A 335 -22.19 -0.02 17.09
CA PRO A 335 -22.82 -1.32 17.26
C PRO A 335 -22.40 -2.10 18.51
N GLU A 336 -21.38 -1.63 19.23
CA GLU A 336 -20.76 -2.40 20.31
C GLU A 336 -20.11 -1.52 21.38
N PHE A 337 -20.25 -1.91 22.64
CA PHE A 337 -19.50 -1.36 23.76
C PHE A 337 -18.43 -2.33 24.23
N VAL A 338 -17.31 -1.78 24.69
CA VAL A 338 -16.29 -2.53 25.42
C VAL A 338 -16.15 -1.98 26.83
N LEU A 339 -16.34 -2.83 27.83
CA LEU A 339 -16.34 -2.47 29.25
C LEU A 339 -15.18 -3.14 30.01
N PRO A 340 -14.59 -2.47 31.01
CA PRO A 340 -13.51 -3.06 31.79
C PRO A 340 -14.03 -4.12 32.75
N PHE A 341 -13.21 -5.11 33.07
CA PHE A 341 -13.36 -5.87 34.31
C PHE A 341 -12.77 -5.12 35.53
N PRO A 342 -13.12 -5.50 36.78
CA PRO A 342 -14.25 -6.35 37.14
C PRO A 342 -15.58 -5.63 36.86
N LEU A 343 -16.63 -6.42 36.64
CA LEU A 343 -17.96 -5.86 36.41
C LEU A 343 -18.49 -5.16 37.67
N ARG A 344 -19.11 -4.00 37.49
CA ARG A 344 -19.72 -3.20 38.56
C ARG A 344 -21.14 -2.78 38.19
N GLY A 345 -21.96 -2.54 39.20
CA GLY A 345 -23.36 -2.13 39.02
C GLY A 345 -24.29 -3.28 38.61
N ASP A 346 -25.51 -2.92 38.20
CA ASP A 346 -26.54 -3.86 37.74
C ASP A 346 -26.32 -4.25 36.27
N ILE A 347 -25.43 -5.22 36.06
CA ILE A 347 -25.08 -5.75 34.73
C ILE A 347 -26.29 -6.38 34.04
N SER A 348 -27.22 -6.99 34.79
CA SER A 348 -28.41 -7.62 34.23
C SER A 348 -29.34 -6.60 33.56
N ARG A 349 -29.54 -5.43 34.21
CA ARG A 349 -30.25 -4.31 33.59
C ARG A 349 -29.53 -3.81 32.34
N PHE A 350 -28.21 -3.66 32.41
CA PHE A 350 -27.43 -3.17 31.27
C PHE A 350 -27.52 -4.08 30.04
N LEU A 351 -27.40 -5.39 30.26
CA LEU A 351 -27.55 -6.40 29.21
C LEU A 351 -28.92 -6.32 28.54
N LYS A 352 -29.97 -6.11 29.33
CA LYS A 352 -31.34 -5.97 28.83
C LYS A 352 -31.49 -4.72 27.97
N ASP A 353 -31.03 -3.58 28.45
CA ASP A 353 -31.16 -2.29 27.75
C ASP A 353 -30.33 -2.28 26.46
N ALA A 354 -29.10 -2.81 26.50
CA ALA A 354 -28.26 -2.98 25.31
C ALA A 354 -28.90 -3.93 24.29
N GLY A 355 -29.51 -5.03 24.74
CA GLY A 355 -30.24 -5.97 23.88
C GLY A 355 -31.43 -5.32 23.16
N VAL A 356 -32.21 -4.48 23.85
CA VAL A 356 -33.32 -3.71 23.24
C VAL A 356 -32.80 -2.77 22.15
N MET A 357 -31.65 -2.13 22.36
CA MET A 357 -31.02 -1.22 21.40
C MET A 357 -30.17 -1.95 20.34
N LYS A 358 -30.11 -3.29 20.38
CA LYS A 358 -29.27 -4.14 19.49
C LYS A 358 -27.78 -3.79 19.53
N ILE A 359 -27.30 -3.42 20.71
CA ILE A 359 -25.90 -3.10 20.99
C ILE A 359 -25.24 -4.31 21.62
N ARG A 360 -24.14 -4.79 21.03
CA ARG A 360 -23.35 -5.88 21.63
C ARG A 360 -22.50 -5.37 22.78
N LEU A 361 -22.26 -6.24 23.75
CA LEU A 361 -21.40 -5.92 24.89
C LEU A 361 -20.18 -6.84 24.88
N SER A 362 -19.00 -6.23 24.90
CA SER A 362 -17.75 -6.94 25.09
C SER A 362 -17.09 -6.48 26.39
N PHE A 363 -16.36 -7.38 27.04
CA PHE A 363 -15.66 -7.08 28.28
C PHE A 363 -14.17 -7.27 28.09
N PHE A 364 -13.34 -6.30 28.47
CA PHE A 364 -11.89 -6.40 28.36
C PHE A 364 -11.22 -6.64 29.71
N ASN A 365 -10.25 -7.53 29.71
CA ASN A 365 -9.47 -7.85 30.89
C ASN A 365 -8.37 -6.81 31.14
N ASN A 366 -8.07 -6.60 32.41
CA ASN A 366 -7.02 -5.72 32.91
C ASN A 366 -6.29 -6.42 34.07
N GLU A 367 -5.41 -5.67 34.74
CA GLU A 367 -4.61 -6.15 35.87
C GLU A 367 -5.41 -6.65 37.08
N ASN A 368 -6.72 -6.36 37.15
CA ASN A 368 -7.55 -6.65 38.32
C ASN A 368 -8.38 -7.94 38.20
N ILE A 369 -8.17 -8.76 37.15
CA ILE A 369 -8.96 -9.98 36.96
C ILE A 369 -8.14 -11.13 36.36
N SER A 370 -8.34 -12.33 36.91
CA SER A 370 -7.75 -13.56 36.41
C SER A 370 -8.58 -14.23 35.31
N SER A 371 -7.94 -15.06 34.49
CA SER A 371 -8.59 -15.85 33.44
C SER A 371 -9.71 -16.75 33.98
N GLY A 372 -9.49 -17.35 35.16
CA GLY A 372 -10.49 -18.17 35.85
C GLY A 372 -11.69 -17.35 36.34
N MET A 373 -11.47 -16.13 36.84
CA MET A 373 -12.55 -15.23 37.25
C MET A 373 -13.36 -14.74 36.04
N ILE A 374 -12.72 -14.48 34.90
CA ILE A 374 -13.41 -14.15 33.65
C ILE A 374 -14.31 -15.32 33.23
N GLU A 375 -13.80 -16.54 33.21
CA GLU A 375 -14.62 -17.71 32.83
C GLU A 375 -15.82 -17.89 33.77
N LYS A 376 -15.64 -17.71 35.08
CA LYS A 376 -16.74 -17.74 36.04
C LYS A 376 -17.74 -16.62 35.74
N THR A 377 -17.28 -15.40 35.50
CA THR A 377 -18.14 -14.26 35.22
C THR A 377 -19.01 -14.47 33.98
N PHE A 378 -18.45 -15.02 32.89
CA PHE A 378 -19.25 -15.34 31.69
C PHE A 378 -20.24 -16.49 31.93
N LYS A 379 -19.91 -17.47 32.78
CA LYS A 379 -20.88 -18.51 33.20
C LYS A 379 -22.04 -17.90 34.00
N ASP A 380 -21.75 -16.92 34.85
CA ASP A 380 -22.76 -16.25 35.67
C ASP A 380 -23.65 -15.30 34.82
N ILE A 381 -23.07 -14.60 33.85
CA ILE A 381 -23.81 -13.75 32.88
C ILE A 381 -24.72 -14.60 31.98
N ASN A 382 -24.20 -15.73 31.48
CA ASN A 382 -24.90 -16.67 30.60
C ASN A 382 -25.70 -15.99 29.46
N ASN A 383 -25.06 -15.05 28.75
CA ASN A 383 -25.69 -14.30 27.67
C ASN A 383 -24.88 -14.44 26.36
N PRO A 384 -25.47 -14.97 25.27
CA PRO A 384 -24.77 -15.18 24.00
C PRO A 384 -24.40 -13.89 23.26
N ASP A 385 -25.02 -12.75 23.59
CA ASP A 385 -24.72 -11.44 23.01
C ASP A 385 -23.54 -10.73 23.70
N THR A 386 -22.84 -11.46 24.59
CA THR A 386 -21.65 -10.98 25.27
C THR A 386 -20.38 -11.68 24.79
N SER A 387 -19.27 -10.94 24.77
CA SER A 387 -17.99 -11.47 24.33
C SER A 387 -16.81 -10.93 25.12
N LEU A 388 -15.65 -11.55 24.94
CA LEU A 388 -14.38 -11.12 25.51
C LEU A 388 -13.58 -10.30 24.49
N SER A 389 -13.11 -9.14 24.95
CA SER A 389 -12.09 -8.32 24.31
C SER A 389 -10.74 -8.57 24.98
N PHE A 390 -9.97 -9.48 24.41
CA PHE A 390 -8.78 -10.04 25.02
C PHE A 390 -7.60 -9.06 24.97
N SER A 391 -7.06 -8.68 26.13
CA SER A 391 -5.80 -7.95 26.26
C SER A 391 -4.73 -8.89 26.83
N PRO A 392 -3.74 -9.32 26.03
CA PRO A 392 -2.66 -10.15 26.55
C PRO A 392 -1.82 -9.38 27.58
N ALA A 393 -1.54 -8.11 27.32
CA ALA A 393 -0.87 -7.21 28.28
C ALA A 393 -1.66 -7.06 29.58
N GLY A 394 -3.00 -7.10 29.54
CA GLY A 394 -3.84 -7.11 30.73
C GLY A 394 -3.57 -8.32 31.63
N PHE A 395 -3.40 -9.53 31.05
CA PHE A 395 -3.03 -10.73 31.81
C PHE A 395 -1.60 -10.69 32.33
N THR A 396 -0.67 -10.16 31.54
CA THR A 396 0.70 -9.95 32.00
C THR A 396 0.73 -9.08 33.26
N ARG A 397 0.00 -7.96 33.26
CA ARG A 397 -0.11 -7.09 34.45
C ARG A 397 -0.87 -7.72 35.61
N ALA A 398 -1.75 -8.69 35.34
CA ALA A 398 -2.42 -9.48 36.38
C ALA A 398 -1.51 -10.59 36.97
N GLY A 399 -0.26 -10.71 36.50
CA GLY A 399 0.68 -11.76 36.92
C GLY A 399 0.39 -13.14 36.32
N GLU A 400 -0.45 -13.22 35.30
CA GLU A 400 -0.72 -14.47 34.58
C GLU A 400 0.22 -14.61 33.39
N THR A 401 1.49 -14.96 33.63
CA THR A 401 2.44 -15.25 32.56
C THR A 401 3.18 -16.58 32.75
N PRO A 402 3.36 -17.39 31.68
CA PRO A 402 2.78 -17.21 30.35
C PRO A 402 1.25 -17.41 30.37
N PHE A 403 0.47 -16.42 29.92
CA PHE A 403 -1.00 -16.53 29.94
C PHE A 403 -1.45 -17.58 28.93
N LEU A 404 -0.62 -17.93 27.92
CA LEU A 404 -0.97 -18.96 26.94
C LEU A 404 -1.30 -20.31 27.57
N ALA A 405 -0.66 -20.64 28.71
CA ALA A 405 -1.01 -21.83 29.48
C ALA A 405 -2.44 -21.75 30.04
N SER A 406 -2.84 -20.58 30.55
CA SER A 406 -4.21 -20.29 31.00
C SER A 406 -5.19 -20.26 29.83
N PHE A 407 -4.83 -19.59 28.72
CA PHE A 407 -5.63 -19.47 27.52
C PHE A 407 -5.96 -20.83 26.89
N SER A 408 -5.00 -21.75 26.88
CA SER A 408 -5.17 -23.10 26.32
C SER A 408 -6.02 -24.01 27.20
N LYS A 409 -6.05 -23.78 28.51
CA LYS A 409 -6.83 -24.58 29.48
C LYS A 409 -8.26 -24.07 29.68
N THR A 410 -8.50 -22.80 29.38
CA THR A 410 -9.77 -22.12 29.65
C THR A 410 -10.65 -22.04 28.41
N ARG A 411 -11.94 -21.71 28.61
CA ARG A 411 -12.87 -21.48 27.50
C ARG A 411 -12.75 -20.10 26.86
N LEU A 412 -11.79 -19.27 27.28
CA LEU A 412 -11.64 -17.87 26.86
C LEU A 412 -11.56 -17.71 25.34
N ARG A 413 -10.87 -18.62 24.65
CA ARG A 413 -10.78 -18.61 23.19
C ARG A 413 -12.14 -18.62 22.49
N LYS A 414 -13.14 -19.31 23.04
CA LYS A 414 -14.49 -19.39 22.47
C LYS A 414 -15.32 -18.13 22.73
N LEU A 415 -14.99 -17.39 23.79
CA LEU A 415 -15.66 -16.15 24.17
C LEU A 415 -15.09 -14.94 23.43
N MET A 416 -13.87 -15.07 22.91
CA MET A 416 -13.14 -13.96 22.33
C MET A 416 -13.73 -13.53 20.98
N SER A 417 -14.14 -12.27 20.89
CA SER A 417 -14.51 -11.62 19.62
C SER A 417 -13.54 -10.53 19.21
N ARG A 418 -12.63 -10.15 20.11
CA ARG A 418 -11.67 -9.07 19.93
C ARG A 418 -10.36 -9.35 20.64
N ILE A 419 -9.26 -8.84 20.09
CA ILE A 419 -7.94 -8.85 20.71
C ILE A 419 -7.29 -7.46 20.58
N TYR A 420 -6.64 -7.00 21.66
CA TYR A 420 -5.74 -5.86 21.64
C TYR A 420 -4.31 -6.30 21.32
N VAL A 421 -3.75 -5.76 20.26
CA VAL A 421 -2.37 -5.98 19.84
C VAL A 421 -1.49 -5.00 20.59
N GLU A 422 -0.98 -5.46 21.73
CA GLU A 422 -0.17 -4.69 22.68
C GLU A 422 0.81 -5.63 23.37
N ASP A 423 1.92 -5.09 23.86
CA ASP A 423 2.92 -5.84 24.61
C ASP A 423 3.46 -5.05 25.80
N CYS A 424 3.93 -5.75 26.82
CA CYS A 424 4.50 -5.17 28.03
C CYS A 424 5.41 -6.16 28.76
N LEU A 425 6.33 -5.64 29.57
CA LEU A 425 7.14 -6.43 30.50
C LEU A 425 6.28 -7.01 31.65
N PHE A 426 6.84 -7.95 32.43
CA PHE A 426 6.17 -8.52 33.61
C PHE A 426 5.73 -7.47 34.66
N ASP A 427 6.43 -6.34 34.74
CA ASP A 427 6.06 -5.23 35.63
C ASP A 427 4.96 -4.32 35.04
N GLY A 428 4.48 -4.64 33.84
CA GLY A 428 3.45 -3.89 33.13
C GLY A 428 3.95 -2.73 32.28
N THR A 429 5.27 -2.48 32.24
CA THR A 429 5.85 -1.44 31.39
C THR A 429 5.56 -1.73 29.91
N PRO A 430 4.84 -0.86 29.18
CA PRO A 430 4.56 -1.08 27.76
C PRO A 430 5.83 -1.21 26.92
N THR A 431 5.81 -2.10 25.93
CA THR A 431 6.91 -2.30 24.97
C THR A 431 6.43 -2.18 23.52
N LYS A 432 7.35 -2.16 22.56
CA LYS A 432 7.00 -2.42 21.15
C LYS A 432 6.54 -3.88 21.00
N LEU A 433 5.78 -4.16 19.94
CA LEU A 433 5.24 -5.50 19.71
C LEU A 433 6.36 -6.56 19.66
N ALA A 434 6.13 -7.69 20.33
CA ALA A 434 7.06 -8.81 20.44
C ALA A 434 8.38 -8.52 21.17
N ASN A 435 8.47 -7.40 21.90
CA ASN A 435 9.60 -7.07 22.78
C ASN A 435 9.26 -7.22 24.27
N GLY A 436 8.04 -7.61 24.62
CA GLY A 436 7.60 -7.82 25.99
C GLY A 436 7.34 -9.29 26.33
N ASN A 437 6.57 -9.49 27.39
CA ASN A 437 6.23 -10.78 27.97
C ASN A 437 4.75 -11.17 27.73
N SER A 438 4.04 -10.44 26.86
CA SER A 438 2.62 -10.66 26.58
C SER A 438 2.38 -11.59 25.40
N GLU A 439 3.39 -12.35 24.94
CA GLU A 439 3.28 -13.44 23.95
C GLU A 439 2.40 -13.09 22.71
N ILE A 440 2.44 -11.82 22.28
CA ILE A 440 1.49 -11.30 21.27
C ILE A 440 1.71 -11.98 19.91
N LYS A 441 2.97 -12.32 19.59
CA LYS A 441 3.34 -13.02 18.36
C LYS A 441 2.71 -14.41 18.31
N GLU A 442 2.88 -15.19 19.37
CA GLU A 442 2.35 -16.55 19.48
C GLU A 442 0.82 -16.54 19.46
N LEU A 443 0.19 -15.58 20.14
CA LEU A 443 -1.26 -15.44 20.15
C LEU A 443 -1.82 -15.12 18.76
N ILE A 444 -1.26 -14.13 18.04
CA ILE A 444 -1.70 -13.81 16.67
C ILE A 444 -1.53 -15.03 15.74
N SER A 445 -0.43 -15.77 15.86
CA SER A 445 -0.22 -17.01 15.11
C SER A 445 -1.31 -18.06 15.37
N ILE A 446 -1.66 -18.30 16.63
CA ILE A 446 -2.75 -19.22 17.01
C ILE A 446 -4.10 -18.77 16.41
N LEU A 447 -4.38 -17.47 16.42
CA LEU A 447 -5.62 -16.92 15.88
C LEU A 447 -5.71 -17.05 14.36
N ARG A 448 -4.62 -16.79 13.64
CA ARG A 448 -4.55 -17.00 12.18
C ARG A 448 -4.74 -18.47 11.82
N CYS A 449 -4.05 -19.37 12.52
CA CYS A 449 -4.20 -20.83 12.35
C CYS A 449 -5.62 -21.34 12.60
N SER A 450 -6.47 -20.56 13.27
CA SER A 450 -7.86 -20.92 13.54
C SER A 450 -8.90 -20.05 12.86
N SER A 451 -8.47 -19.28 11.85
CA SER A 451 -9.37 -18.44 11.06
C SER A 451 -10.22 -17.51 11.93
N PHE A 452 -9.61 -16.91 12.95
CA PHE A 452 -10.28 -15.94 13.81
C PHE A 452 -10.87 -14.79 12.98
N SER A 453 -12.18 -14.61 13.06
CA SER A 453 -12.94 -13.64 12.24
C SER A 453 -13.41 -12.40 13.01
N GLY A 454 -12.87 -12.19 14.21
CA GLY A 454 -13.21 -11.06 15.05
C GLY A 454 -12.46 -9.77 14.71
N ILE A 455 -12.23 -8.95 15.73
CA ILE A 455 -11.61 -7.62 15.59
C ILE A 455 -10.21 -7.65 16.23
N VAL A 456 -9.23 -7.17 15.49
CA VAL A 456 -7.85 -6.98 15.97
C VAL A 456 -7.60 -5.49 16.08
N VAL A 457 -7.42 -4.99 17.31
CA VAL A 457 -7.26 -3.56 17.59
C VAL A 457 -5.80 -3.28 17.88
N LEU A 458 -5.18 -2.36 17.14
CA LEU A 458 -3.93 -1.72 17.56
C LEU A 458 -4.22 -0.89 18.81
N GLY A 459 -3.84 -1.43 19.97
CA GLY A 459 -4.40 -1.04 21.24
C GLY A 459 -3.86 0.28 21.81
N PRO A 460 -4.58 0.87 22.78
CA PRO A 460 -4.24 2.14 23.43
C PRO A 460 -2.87 2.17 24.14
N LEU A 461 -2.34 1.07 24.67
CA LEU A 461 -1.06 1.03 25.39
C LEU A 461 0.12 1.35 24.48
N ASN A 462 -0.01 1.05 23.19
CA ASN A 462 1.04 1.31 22.21
C ASN A 462 1.39 2.79 22.09
N ARG A 463 0.47 3.70 22.45
CA ARG A 463 0.73 5.16 22.42
C ARG A 463 1.90 5.59 23.29
N CYS A 464 2.28 4.75 24.26
CA CYS A 464 3.40 5.00 25.16
C CYS A 464 4.75 4.63 24.53
N THR A 465 4.75 3.84 23.46
CA THR A 465 5.95 3.22 22.90
C THR A 465 6.18 3.55 21.43
N ALA A 466 5.12 3.92 20.71
CA ALA A 466 5.15 4.13 19.27
C ALA A 466 3.98 4.99 18.77
N THR A 467 4.15 5.57 17.59
CA THR A 467 3.07 6.18 16.80
C THR A 467 2.16 5.12 16.15
N LEU A 468 0.96 5.49 15.70
CA LEU A 468 0.10 4.58 14.93
C LEU A 468 0.82 4.02 13.68
N GLU A 469 1.63 4.85 13.02
CA GLU A 469 2.40 4.47 11.83
C GLU A 469 3.40 3.35 12.14
N GLU A 470 4.19 3.52 13.20
CA GLU A 470 5.10 2.48 13.69
C GLU A 470 4.37 1.22 14.12
N CYS A 471 3.28 1.32 14.89
CA CYS A 471 2.51 0.15 15.32
C CYS A 471 1.91 -0.63 14.15
N THR A 472 1.44 0.08 13.13
CA THR A 472 0.89 -0.53 11.93
C THR A 472 1.99 -1.27 11.15
N SER A 473 3.16 -0.64 11.01
CA SER A 473 4.33 -1.26 10.39
C SER A 473 4.80 -2.50 11.15
N ASP A 474 4.96 -2.40 12.47
CA ASP A 474 5.36 -3.51 13.33
C ASP A 474 4.35 -4.66 13.24
N PHE A 475 3.05 -4.36 13.24
CA PHE A 475 2.01 -5.38 13.13
C PHE A 475 2.00 -6.06 11.75
N VAL A 476 2.13 -5.31 10.65
CA VAL A 476 2.24 -5.90 9.29
C VAL A 476 3.49 -6.77 9.19
N SER A 477 4.64 -6.30 9.69
CA SER A 477 5.88 -7.09 9.72
C SER A 477 5.71 -8.36 10.54
N LEU A 478 5.00 -8.30 11.67
CA LEU A 478 4.69 -9.47 12.50
C LEU A 478 3.84 -10.47 11.73
N LEU A 479 2.80 -10.03 11.00
CA LEU A 479 1.96 -10.88 10.16
C LEU A 479 2.71 -11.52 8.98
N ASP A 480 3.66 -10.81 8.38
CA ASP A 480 4.44 -11.31 7.23
C ASP A 480 5.57 -12.26 7.65
N SER A 481 5.99 -12.21 8.90
CA SER A 481 6.99 -13.12 9.48
C SER A 481 6.44 -14.49 9.90
N MET A 482 5.12 -14.68 9.82
CA MET A 482 4.37 -15.88 10.23
C MET A 482 3.75 -16.58 9.03
#